data_AF-A0A7R9MN11-F1
#
_entry.id   AF-A0A7R9MN11-F1
#
_cell.length_a   1.000
_cell.length_b   1.000
_cell.length_c   1.000
_cell.angle_alpha   90.00
_cell.angle_beta   90.00
_cell.angle_gamma   90.00
#
_symmetry.space_group_name_H-M   'P 1'
#
loop_
_entity.id
_entity.type
_entity.pdbx_description
1 polymer ?
#
loop_
_entity_poly.entity_id
_entity_poly.type
_entity_poly.pdbx_seq_one_letter_code
_entity_poly.pdbx_strand_id
1 'polypeptide(L)'
;PAIQLAHAGRKASTPVIWKGVRGETLTAENGGWDIVAPSAVAYDDKSQVPKEATLEDIEVLQKAFETAAIRAVKAGFEAIELHYAHGYLISTYLSPLSNTRTDRYGGSLENRMRFGLETAHRVRKVIPKETPLLVRISVTDYADGGWDVTQSVEFAKRLKAIGVDVVDCSSGGVVGNVDYGPLNTPEVQHKAAATIQREAGIPTAAVGKIVHPFQAEKLLQDNSATLIFIGRAL
;
A
#
# COMPACT_ATOMS: atom_id res chain seq x y z
N PRO A 1 -15.67 1.06 -14.20
CA PRO A 1 -14.54 0.12 -13.89
C PRO A 1 -13.44 0.82 -13.07
N ALA A 2 -12.68 0.09 -12.24
CA ALA A 2 -11.60 0.65 -11.42
C ALA A 2 -10.24 0.02 -11.72
N ILE A 3 -9.14 0.73 -11.43
CA ILE A 3 -7.76 0.23 -11.59
C ILE A 3 -6.91 0.55 -10.36
N GLN A 4 -6.05 -0.40 -9.98
CA GLN A 4 -5.03 -0.19 -8.97
C GLN A 4 -3.68 0.15 -9.65
N LEU A 5 -3.09 1.29 -9.31
CA LEU A 5 -1.76 1.70 -9.75
C LEU A 5 -0.72 1.29 -8.72
N ALA A 6 0.34 0.61 -9.15
CA ALA A 6 1.31 -0.01 -8.25
C ALA A 6 2.75 0.09 -8.74
N HIS A 7 3.68 0.01 -7.79
CA HIS A 7 5.10 -0.19 -8.04
C HIS A 7 5.65 -1.19 -7.00
N ALA A 8 6.18 -2.32 -7.44
CA ALA A 8 6.52 -3.43 -6.53
C ALA A 8 7.77 -3.19 -5.65
N GLY A 9 8.59 -2.18 -5.97
CA GLY A 9 9.73 -1.79 -5.14
C GLY A 9 10.68 -2.96 -4.88
N ARG A 10 11.09 -3.17 -3.63
CA ARG A 10 12.00 -4.26 -3.23
C ARG A 10 11.44 -5.69 -3.40
N LYS A 11 10.19 -5.85 -3.83
CA LYS A 11 9.54 -7.14 -4.11
C LYS A 11 9.33 -7.37 -5.62
N ALA A 12 9.83 -6.46 -6.46
CA ALA A 12 9.79 -6.58 -7.91
C ALA A 12 10.77 -7.66 -8.43
N SER A 13 10.75 -7.92 -9.74
CA SER A 13 11.65 -8.88 -10.39
C SER A 13 11.59 -10.29 -9.78
N THR A 14 10.36 -10.78 -9.56
CA THR A 14 10.07 -12.13 -9.05
C THR A 14 9.27 -12.93 -10.10
N PRO A 15 9.38 -14.27 -10.11
CA PRO A 15 8.65 -15.10 -11.06
C PRO A 15 7.15 -15.06 -10.76
N VAL A 16 6.34 -15.34 -11.80
CA VAL A 16 4.91 -15.58 -11.58
C VAL A 16 4.71 -16.82 -10.71
N ILE A 17 3.75 -16.75 -9.78
CA ILE A 17 3.60 -17.70 -8.66
C ILE A 17 3.45 -19.18 -9.07
N TRP A 18 3.03 -19.47 -10.31
CA TRP A 18 2.85 -20.85 -10.82
C TRP A 18 3.94 -21.29 -11.80
N LYS A 19 4.93 -20.45 -12.13
CA LYS A 19 6.06 -20.81 -13.02
C LYS A 19 7.42 -20.85 -12.33
N GLY A 20 7.55 -20.26 -11.15
CA GLY A 20 8.81 -20.26 -10.38
C GLY A 20 8.64 -20.72 -8.95
N VAL A 21 9.75 -20.79 -8.23
CA VAL A 21 9.72 -21.05 -6.79
C VAL A 21 9.34 -19.77 -6.08
N ARG A 22 8.33 -19.87 -5.21
CA ARG A 22 7.88 -18.74 -4.39
C ARG A 22 9.05 -18.23 -3.56
N GLY A 23 9.36 -16.94 -3.70
CA GLY A 23 10.43 -16.27 -2.95
C GLY A 23 11.79 -16.24 -3.66
N GLU A 24 11.88 -16.64 -4.94
CA GLU A 24 13.07 -16.40 -5.75
C GLU A 24 13.02 -15.06 -6.48
N THR A 25 14.20 -14.47 -6.70
CA THR A 25 14.37 -13.32 -7.59
C THR A 25 14.75 -13.83 -8.98
N LEU A 26 14.21 -13.22 -10.04
CA LEU A 26 14.59 -13.52 -11.42
C LEU A 26 16.03 -13.06 -11.69
N THR A 27 16.82 -13.93 -12.32
CA THR A 27 18.12 -13.54 -12.87
C THR A 27 17.94 -12.70 -14.15
N ALA A 28 18.97 -11.97 -14.56
CA ALA A 28 18.92 -11.16 -15.78
C ALA A 28 18.60 -12.02 -17.03
N GLU A 29 19.13 -13.25 -17.10
CA GLU A 29 18.87 -14.20 -18.20
C GLU A 29 17.40 -14.63 -18.25
N ASN A 30 16.72 -14.61 -17.11
CA ASN A 30 15.30 -14.95 -16.99
C ASN A 30 14.39 -13.72 -16.97
N GLY A 31 14.90 -12.58 -17.46
CA GLY A 31 14.15 -11.33 -17.57
C GLY A 31 14.02 -10.54 -16.27
N GLY A 32 14.89 -10.80 -15.30
CA GLY A 32 15.02 -9.99 -14.09
C GLY A 32 15.62 -8.61 -14.37
N TRP A 33 15.37 -7.67 -13.45
CA TRP A 33 15.85 -6.29 -13.53
C TRP A 33 16.21 -5.75 -12.14
N ASP A 34 17.00 -4.67 -12.12
CA ASP A 34 17.38 -3.98 -10.89
C ASP A 34 16.17 -3.32 -10.22
N ILE A 35 16.05 -3.52 -8.91
CA ILE A 35 14.92 -2.99 -8.14
C ILE A 35 15.35 -1.82 -7.27
N VAL A 36 14.38 -0.95 -6.96
CA VAL A 36 14.59 0.29 -6.20
C VAL A 36 13.70 0.33 -4.95
N ALA A 37 14.22 0.93 -3.88
CA ALA A 37 13.54 1.04 -2.58
C ALA A 37 14.03 2.29 -1.82
N PRO A 38 13.37 2.70 -0.71
CA PRO A 38 13.85 3.79 0.13
C PRO A 38 15.26 3.55 0.70
N SER A 39 15.64 2.29 0.93
CA SER A 39 16.94 1.92 1.50
C SER A 39 17.40 0.59 0.92
N ALA A 40 18.71 0.33 0.95
CA ALA A 40 19.33 -0.92 0.48
C ALA A 40 19.08 -2.10 1.45
N VAL A 41 17.81 -2.41 1.72
CA VAL A 41 17.37 -3.47 2.63
C VAL A 41 16.50 -4.46 1.86
N ALA A 42 17.00 -5.69 1.69
CA ALA A 42 16.26 -6.79 1.06
C ALA A 42 14.96 -7.12 1.80
N TYR A 43 14.01 -7.76 1.10
CA TYR A 43 12.74 -8.17 1.71
C TYR A 43 12.91 -9.37 2.67
N ASP A 44 13.74 -10.33 2.28
CA ASP A 44 14.18 -11.51 3.05
C ASP A 44 15.54 -11.99 2.51
N ASP A 45 16.08 -13.06 3.11
CA ASP A 45 17.41 -13.61 2.78
C ASP A 45 17.54 -14.17 1.35
N LYS A 46 16.42 -14.31 0.61
CA LYS A 46 16.38 -14.85 -0.76
C LYS A 46 16.12 -13.76 -1.81
N SER A 47 15.83 -12.55 -1.36
CA SER A 47 15.50 -11.41 -2.21
C SER A 47 16.75 -10.63 -2.59
N GLN A 48 16.78 -10.07 -3.81
CA GLN A 48 17.85 -9.13 -4.18
C GLN A 48 17.84 -7.89 -3.27
N VAL A 49 19.02 -7.33 -3.04
CA VAL A 49 19.16 -6.05 -2.34
C VAL A 49 18.80 -4.92 -3.31
N PRO A 50 17.81 -4.07 -2.99
CA PRO A 50 17.43 -2.97 -3.87
C PRO A 50 18.51 -1.88 -3.90
N LYS A 51 18.59 -1.15 -5.02
CA LYS A 51 19.25 0.17 -5.05
C LYS A 51 18.46 1.13 -4.16
N GLU A 52 19.15 1.88 -3.30
CA GLU A 52 18.55 3.00 -2.58
C GLU A 52 18.19 4.13 -3.56
N ALA A 53 16.93 4.56 -3.52
CA ALA A 53 16.42 5.61 -4.38
C ALA A 53 17.12 6.95 -4.12
N THR A 54 17.61 7.58 -5.17
CA THR A 54 18.03 9.00 -5.14
C THR A 54 16.82 9.94 -5.10
N LEU A 55 17.04 11.23 -4.89
CA LEU A 55 15.96 12.22 -4.97
C LEU A 55 15.39 12.32 -6.39
N GLU A 56 16.25 12.12 -7.39
CA GLU A 56 15.89 12.05 -8.80
C GLU A 56 15.04 10.80 -9.09
N ASP A 57 15.42 9.64 -8.53
CA ASP A 57 14.62 8.41 -8.64
C ASP A 57 13.22 8.63 -8.02
N ILE A 58 13.14 9.31 -6.87
CA ILE A 58 11.87 9.66 -6.22
C ILE A 58 10.98 10.52 -7.14
N GLU A 59 11.55 11.55 -7.77
CA GLU A 59 10.81 12.40 -8.71
C GLU A 59 10.27 11.58 -9.90
N VAL A 60 11.11 10.73 -10.49
CA VAL A 60 10.73 9.86 -11.60
C VAL A 60 9.59 8.91 -11.21
N LEU A 61 9.69 8.29 -10.03
CA LEU A 61 8.68 7.38 -9.51
C LEU A 61 7.34 8.09 -9.28
N GLN A 62 7.35 9.27 -8.64
CA GLN A 62 6.15 10.08 -8.43
C GLN A 62 5.51 10.50 -9.76
N LYS A 63 6.33 10.91 -10.73
CA LYS A 63 5.85 11.27 -12.08
C LYS A 63 5.26 10.08 -12.82
N ALA A 64 5.77 8.87 -12.59
CA ALA A 64 5.23 7.66 -13.18
C ALA A 64 3.80 7.38 -12.70
N PHE A 65 3.51 7.55 -11.40
CA PHE A 65 2.15 7.44 -10.86
C PHE A 65 1.20 8.50 -11.45
N GLU A 66 1.64 9.75 -11.53
CA GLU A 66 0.88 10.85 -12.15
C GLU A 66 0.54 10.51 -13.62
N THR A 67 1.53 10.07 -14.38
CA THR A 67 1.36 9.71 -15.80
C THR A 67 0.46 8.49 -15.96
N ALA A 68 0.57 7.50 -15.06
CA ALA A 68 -0.30 6.33 -15.06
C ALA A 68 -1.77 6.70 -14.75
N ALA A 69 -2.00 7.64 -13.83
CA ALA A 69 -3.35 8.12 -13.52
C ALA A 69 -4.00 8.85 -14.71
N ILE A 70 -3.23 9.70 -15.42
CA ILE A 70 -3.70 10.35 -16.66
C ILE A 70 -4.11 9.30 -17.70
N ARG A 71 -3.29 8.25 -17.87
CA ARG A 71 -3.59 7.15 -18.80
C ARG A 71 -4.84 6.37 -18.37
N ALA A 72 -5.00 6.11 -17.07
CA ALA A 72 -6.17 5.42 -16.53
C ALA A 72 -7.48 6.17 -16.83
N VAL A 73 -7.51 7.47 -16.56
CA VAL A 73 -8.68 8.31 -16.88
C VAL A 73 -8.95 8.31 -18.39
N LYS A 74 -7.92 8.49 -19.22
CA LYS A 74 -8.07 8.47 -20.69
C LYS A 74 -8.59 7.12 -21.20
N ALA A 75 -8.24 6.02 -20.53
CA ALA A 75 -8.71 4.68 -20.86
C ALA A 75 -10.15 4.38 -20.38
N GLY A 76 -10.80 5.32 -19.69
CA GLY A 76 -12.18 5.18 -19.22
C GLY A 76 -12.32 4.48 -17.88
N PHE A 77 -11.26 4.39 -17.06
CA PHE A 77 -11.42 3.99 -15.66
C PHE A 77 -12.14 5.08 -14.87
N GLU A 78 -13.15 4.67 -14.12
CA GLU A 78 -14.03 5.54 -13.34
C GLU A 78 -13.51 5.78 -11.92
N ALA A 79 -12.62 4.92 -11.42
CA ALA A 79 -11.97 5.06 -10.12
C ALA A 79 -10.51 4.58 -10.19
N ILE A 80 -9.67 5.17 -9.34
CA ILE A 80 -8.24 4.84 -9.23
C ILE A 80 -7.93 4.50 -7.79
N GLU A 81 -7.25 3.38 -7.56
CA GLU A 81 -6.67 3.03 -6.28
C GLU A 81 -5.14 3.10 -6.33
N LEU A 82 -4.52 3.76 -5.37
CA LEU A 82 -3.06 3.78 -5.23
C LEU A 82 -2.61 2.70 -4.27
N HIS A 83 -1.67 1.84 -4.72
CA HIS A 83 -1.21 0.72 -3.91
C HIS A 83 -0.10 1.12 -2.94
N TYR A 84 -0.45 1.41 -1.69
CA TYR A 84 0.46 1.81 -0.60
C TYR A 84 0.58 0.74 0.50
N ALA A 85 0.47 -0.54 0.12
CA ALA A 85 0.33 -1.67 1.05
C ALA A 85 1.25 -2.84 0.66
N HIS A 86 1.16 -3.93 1.43
CA HIS A 86 1.76 -5.24 1.17
C HIS A 86 3.28 -5.25 0.98
N GLY A 87 3.99 -4.25 1.52
CA GLY A 87 5.44 -4.14 1.39
C GLY A 87 5.95 -3.79 0.01
N TYR A 88 5.10 -3.27 -0.87
CA TYR A 88 5.54 -2.66 -2.13
C TYR A 88 6.09 -1.25 -1.88
N LEU A 89 6.49 -0.55 -2.95
CA LEU A 89 7.32 0.65 -2.86
C LEU A 89 6.85 1.67 -1.81
N ILE A 90 5.58 2.07 -1.83
CA ILE A 90 5.13 3.13 -0.91
C ILE A 90 4.98 2.59 0.52
N SER A 91 4.54 1.34 0.67
CA SER A 91 4.51 0.66 1.97
C SER A 91 5.90 0.57 2.61
N THR A 92 6.97 0.40 1.81
CA THR A 92 8.32 0.37 2.34
C THR A 92 8.85 1.75 2.74
N TYR A 93 8.40 2.84 2.12
CA TYR A 93 8.69 4.19 2.63
C TYR A 93 8.00 4.44 3.97
N LEU A 94 6.77 3.94 4.13
CA LEU A 94 5.99 4.10 5.35
C LEU A 94 6.63 3.35 6.53
N SER A 95 7.11 2.12 6.38
CA SER A 95 7.64 1.37 7.52
C SER A 95 9.10 1.75 7.88
N PRO A 96 9.42 2.03 9.15
CA PRO A 96 10.81 2.23 9.59
C PRO A 96 11.65 0.95 9.51
N LEU A 97 11.02 -0.23 9.38
CA LEU A 97 11.72 -1.51 9.21
C LEU A 97 12.32 -1.69 7.81
N SER A 98 11.95 -0.82 6.87
CA SER A 98 12.43 -0.85 5.48
C SER A 98 12.97 0.49 5.00
N ASN A 99 12.69 1.58 5.71
CA ASN A 99 13.15 2.92 5.40
C ASN A 99 14.08 3.43 6.51
N THR A 100 15.38 3.25 6.28
CA THR A 100 16.45 3.73 7.16
C THR A 100 17.10 5.01 6.64
N ARG A 101 16.41 5.76 5.76
CA ARG A 101 16.91 7.02 5.22
C ARG A 101 17.05 8.07 6.32
N THR A 102 18.03 8.95 6.15
CA THR A 102 18.30 10.10 7.03
C THR A 102 17.93 11.44 6.41
N ASP A 103 17.44 11.43 5.16
CA ASP A 103 16.97 12.62 4.46
C ASP A 103 15.50 12.94 4.75
N ARG A 104 14.91 13.86 3.98
CA ARG A 104 13.51 14.29 4.14
C ARG A 104 12.46 13.19 3.89
N TYR A 105 12.87 12.00 3.46
CA TYR A 105 11.99 10.87 3.18
C TYR A 105 12.12 9.72 4.19
N GLY A 106 12.93 9.84 5.24
CA GLY A 106 13.02 8.84 6.32
C GLY A 106 13.16 9.41 7.73
N GLY A 107 13.27 8.51 8.71
CA GLY A 107 13.30 8.83 10.13
C GLY A 107 11.90 9.10 10.69
N SER A 108 11.53 10.38 10.80
CA SER A 108 10.26 10.79 11.43
C SER A 108 9.03 10.25 10.69
N LEU A 109 7.91 10.11 11.40
CA LEU A 109 6.63 9.72 10.80
C LEU A 109 6.26 10.65 9.62
N GLU A 110 6.45 11.96 9.78
CA GLU A 110 6.19 12.95 8.72
C GLU A 110 7.02 12.66 7.46
N ASN A 111 8.32 12.41 7.62
CA ASN A 111 9.21 12.14 6.50
C ASN A 111 8.88 10.81 5.81
N ARG A 112 8.58 9.75 6.57
CA ARG A 112 8.17 8.45 6.03
C ARG A 112 6.87 8.54 5.22
N MET A 113 5.91 9.33 5.68
CA MET A 113 4.66 9.58 4.95
C MET A 113 4.85 10.43 3.69
N ARG A 114 5.91 11.26 3.62
CA ARG A 114 6.09 12.30 2.61
C ARG A 114 5.99 11.76 1.18
N PHE A 115 6.66 10.65 0.87
CA PHE A 115 6.62 10.07 -0.47
C PHE A 115 5.20 9.69 -0.91
N GLY A 116 4.44 9.03 -0.03
CA GLY A 116 3.06 8.62 -0.31
C GLY A 116 2.09 9.81 -0.43
N LEU A 117 2.24 10.83 0.44
CA LEU A 117 1.42 12.04 0.40
C LEU A 117 1.70 12.89 -0.85
N GLU A 118 2.97 13.11 -1.19
CA GLU A 118 3.36 13.83 -2.41
C GLU A 118 2.84 13.10 -3.66
N THR A 119 2.92 11.76 -3.70
CA THR A 119 2.38 10.95 -4.80
C THR A 119 0.86 11.09 -4.92
N ALA A 120 0.12 10.98 -3.80
CA ALA A 120 -1.33 11.11 -3.80
C ALA A 120 -1.77 12.51 -4.27
N HIS A 121 -1.05 13.55 -3.83
CA HIS A 121 -1.30 14.93 -4.24
C HIS A 121 -1.10 15.15 -5.73
N ARG A 122 -0.01 14.61 -6.30
CA ARG A 122 0.25 14.69 -7.75
C ARG A 122 -0.83 13.98 -8.54
N VAL A 123 -1.22 12.77 -8.14
CA VAL A 123 -2.30 12.03 -8.79
C VAL A 123 -3.62 12.80 -8.72
N ARG A 124 -4.01 13.27 -7.53
CA ARG A 124 -5.28 14.01 -7.35
C ARG A 124 -5.37 15.24 -8.25
N LYS A 125 -4.26 15.94 -8.49
CA LYS A 125 -4.19 17.14 -9.35
C LYS A 125 -4.45 16.88 -10.83
N VAL A 126 -4.20 15.67 -11.33
CA VAL A 126 -4.24 15.37 -12.78
C VAL A 126 -5.45 14.55 -13.21
N ILE A 127 -6.26 14.10 -12.26
CA ILE A 127 -7.50 13.36 -12.53
C ILE A 127 -8.73 14.25 -12.28
N PRO A 128 -9.86 14.03 -12.97
CA PRO A 128 -11.11 14.76 -12.73
C PRO A 128 -11.51 14.69 -11.26
N LYS A 129 -12.12 15.75 -10.73
CA LYS A 129 -12.49 15.85 -9.30
C LYS A 129 -13.47 14.74 -8.88
N GLU A 130 -14.30 14.33 -9.82
CA GLU A 130 -15.38 13.36 -9.68
C GLU A 130 -14.87 11.92 -9.73
N THR A 131 -13.64 11.67 -10.20
CA THR A 131 -13.02 10.35 -10.19
C THR A 131 -12.64 9.99 -8.75
N PRO A 132 -13.24 8.94 -8.14
CA PRO A 132 -12.86 8.51 -6.80
C PRO A 132 -11.40 8.06 -6.77
N LEU A 133 -10.67 8.60 -5.80
CA LEU A 133 -9.30 8.24 -5.51
C LEU A 133 -9.25 7.46 -4.21
N LEU A 134 -8.88 6.20 -4.31
CA LEU A 134 -8.71 5.29 -3.18
C LEU A 134 -7.22 5.11 -2.88
N VAL A 135 -6.89 4.82 -1.63
CA VAL A 135 -5.54 4.42 -1.24
C VAL A 135 -5.63 3.14 -0.42
N ARG A 136 -4.92 2.10 -0.88
CA ARG A 136 -4.79 0.86 -0.13
C ARG A 136 -3.58 0.90 0.78
N ILE A 137 -3.76 0.69 2.08
CA ILE A 137 -2.67 0.67 3.07
C ILE A 137 -2.60 -0.66 3.82
N SER A 138 -1.40 -1.03 4.26
CA SER A 138 -1.24 -2.04 5.31
C SER A 138 -1.38 -1.34 6.65
N VAL A 139 -2.46 -1.61 7.39
CA VAL A 139 -2.77 -0.90 8.64
C VAL A 139 -1.86 -1.27 9.81
N THR A 140 -1.08 -2.33 9.66
CA THR A 140 -0.06 -2.79 10.62
C THR A 140 0.94 -3.69 9.91
N ASP A 141 2.20 -3.62 10.33
CA ASP A 141 3.26 -4.52 9.87
C ASP A 141 3.26 -5.86 10.63
N TYR A 142 2.57 -5.95 11.77
CA TYR A 142 2.66 -7.05 12.74
C TYR A 142 4.07 -7.32 13.27
N ALA A 143 4.95 -6.33 13.19
CA ALA A 143 6.33 -6.41 13.65
C ALA A 143 6.63 -5.26 14.60
N ASP A 144 7.36 -5.56 15.67
CA ASP A 144 7.77 -4.58 16.67
C ASP A 144 8.60 -3.47 16.02
N GLY A 145 8.31 -2.23 16.42
CA GLY A 145 8.94 -1.03 15.85
C GLY A 145 8.50 -0.68 14.43
N GLY A 146 7.53 -1.40 13.84
CA GLY A 146 7.01 -1.15 12.50
C GLY A 146 5.90 -0.09 12.40
N TRP A 147 5.20 -0.14 11.27
CA TRP A 147 3.98 0.62 11.02
C TRP A 147 2.80 0.04 11.81
N ASP A 148 1.97 0.91 12.39
CA ASP A 148 0.84 0.52 13.23
C ASP A 148 -0.46 1.29 12.88
N VAL A 149 -1.53 0.97 13.60
CA VAL A 149 -2.86 1.55 13.37
C VAL A 149 -2.89 3.04 13.71
N THR A 150 -2.17 3.50 14.73
CA THR A 150 -2.11 4.92 15.11
C THR A 150 -1.45 5.74 14.01
N GLN A 151 -0.35 5.24 13.44
CA GLN A 151 0.31 5.83 12.27
C GLN A 151 -0.62 5.80 11.04
N SER A 152 -1.38 4.72 10.85
CA SER A 152 -2.38 4.60 9.79
C SER A 152 -3.49 5.65 9.90
N VAL A 153 -3.99 5.94 11.10
CA VAL A 153 -4.98 7.00 11.36
C VAL A 153 -4.43 8.37 10.98
N GLU A 154 -3.21 8.70 11.41
CA GLU A 154 -2.56 9.98 11.07
C GLU A 154 -2.34 10.12 9.57
N PHE A 155 -1.89 9.06 8.91
CA PHE A 155 -1.72 9.05 7.46
C PHE A 155 -3.06 9.22 6.73
N ALA A 156 -4.11 8.53 7.16
CA ALA A 156 -5.45 8.65 6.60
C ALA A 156 -6.03 10.06 6.74
N LYS A 157 -5.79 10.76 7.86
CA LYS A 157 -6.17 12.18 8.02
C LYS A 157 -5.51 13.07 6.97
N ARG A 158 -4.23 12.85 6.70
CA ARG A 158 -3.48 13.62 5.69
C ARG A 158 -3.88 13.27 4.27
N LEU A 159 -4.17 12.00 3.99
CA LEU A 159 -4.74 11.57 2.70
C LEU A 159 -6.11 12.22 2.45
N LYS A 160 -6.98 12.24 3.47
CA LYS A 160 -8.28 12.94 3.39
C LYS A 160 -8.09 14.42 3.05
N ALA A 161 -7.15 15.10 3.69
CA ALA A 161 -6.86 16.52 3.41
C ALA A 161 -6.37 16.77 1.97
N ILE A 162 -5.76 15.76 1.32
CA ILE A 162 -5.36 15.80 -0.09
C ILE A 162 -6.55 15.61 -1.04
N GLY A 163 -7.64 14.98 -0.58
CA GLY A 163 -8.79 14.61 -1.41
C GLY A 163 -8.79 13.14 -1.84
N VAL A 164 -8.23 12.26 -1.01
CA VAL A 164 -8.50 10.80 -1.09
C VAL A 164 -9.88 10.53 -0.52
N ASP A 165 -10.65 9.70 -1.22
CA ASP A 165 -12.07 9.44 -0.95
C ASP A 165 -12.28 8.21 -0.08
N VAL A 166 -11.41 7.19 -0.18
CA VAL A 166 -11.52 5.93 0.58
C VAL A 166 -10.14 5.39 0.95
N VAL A 167 -10.02 4.79 2.13
CA VAL A 167 -8.86 3.98 2.52
C VAL A 167 -9.21 2.49 2.50
N ASP A 168 -8.58 1.72 1.60
CA ASP A 168 -8.65 0.25 1.59
C ASP A 168 -7.70 -0.33 2.64
N CYS A 169 -8.27 -0.95 3.68
CA CYS A 169 -7.57 -1.33 4.89
C CYS A 169 -7.12 -2.80 4.84
N SER A 170 -5.92 -3.03 4.31
CA SER A 170 -5.26 -4.33 4.34
C SER A 170 -4.22 -4.42 5.45
N SER A 171 -3.31 -5.41 5.43
CA SER A 171 -2.29 -5.53 6.46
C SER A 171 -1.02 -6.27 6.01
N GLY A 172 0.07 -6.05 6.74
CA GLY A 172 1.32 -6.79 6.63
C GLY A 172 2.07 -6.65 5.31
N GLY A 173 3.01 -7.58 5.12
CA GLY A 173 3.73 -7.78 3.85
C GLY A 173 5.01 -6.97 3.69
N VAL A 174 5.37 -6.07 4.63
CA VAL A 174 6.62 -5.30 4.56
C VAL A 174 7.84 -6.11 4.97
N VAL A 175 7.75 -6.96 5.98
CA VAL A 175 8.83 -7.88 6.38
C VAL A 175 8.48 -9.30 5.91
N GLY A 176 9.47 -10.03 5.37
CA GLY A 176 9.27 -11.37 4.78
C GLY A 176 8.95 -12.48 5.76
N ASN A 177 9.62 -12.48 6.92
CA ASN A 177 9.56 -13.56 7.90
C ASN A 177 8.80 -13.18 9.19
N VAL A 178 7.77 -12.33 9.08
CA VAL A 178 6.95 -11.98 10.25
C VAL A 178 6.14 -13.19 10.69
N ASP A 179 6.31 -13.58 11.95
CA ASP A 179 5.33 -14.45 12.60
C ASP A 179 4.12 -13.60 12.99
N TYR A 180 3.07 -13.70 12.18
CA TYR A 180 1.79 -13.04 12.45
C TYR A 180 1.09 -13.62 13.71
N GLY A 181 1.52 -14.79 14.19
CA GLY A 181 1.03 -15.44 15.41
C GLY A 181 -0.51 -15.46 15.51
N PRO A 182 -1.07 -15.23 16.71
CA PRO A 182 -2.52 -15.18 16.92
C PRO A 182 -3.19 -13.94 16.30
N LEU A 183 -2.42 -13.00 15.72
CA LEU A 183 -2.93 -11.76 15.11
C LEU A 183 -3.25 -11.93 13.61
N ASN A 184 -3.01 -13.10 13.02
CA ASN A 184 -3.34 -13.41 11.61
C ASN A 184 -4.84 -13.64 11.38
N THR A 185 -5.65 -12.70 11.85
CA THR A 185 -7.11 -12.81 11.82
C THR A 185 -7.73 -11.63 11.06
N PRO A 186 -8.85 -11.84 10.35
CA PRO A 186 -9.59 -10.76 9.68
C PRO A 186 -9.96 -9.61 10.61
N GLU A 187 -10.22 -9.91 11.89
CA GLU A 187 -10.66 -8.97 12.90
C GLU A 187 -9.67 -7.84 13.13
N VAL A 188 -8.36 -8.07 12.94
CA VAL A 188 -7.36 -6.99 13.04
C VAL A 188 -7.58 -5.95 11.95
N GLN A 189 -7.78 -6.39 10.70
CA GLN A 189 -8.07 -5.50 9.56
C GLN A 189 -9.41 -4.80 9.75
N HIS A 190 -10.46 -5.53 10.15
CA HIS A 190 -11.80 -4.96 10.36
C HIS A 190 -11.83 -3.92 11.48
N LYS A 191 -11.18 -4.19 12.62
CA LYS A 191 -11.08 -3.23 13.74
C LYS A 191 -10.24 -2.01 13.38
N ALA A 192 -9.17 -2.20 12.60
CA ALA A 192 -8.37 -1.09 12.11
C ALA A 192 -9.16 -0.22 11.11
N ALA A 193 -9.92 -0.83 10.18
CA ALA A 193 -10.80 -0.13 9.26
C ALA A 193 -11.84 0.71 10.01
N ALA A 194 -12.45 0.17 11.06
CA ALA A 194 -13.41 0.89 11.90
C ALA A 194 -12.75 2.06 12.65
N THR A 195 -11.55 1.84 13.20
CA THR A 195 -10.77 2.86 13.90
C THR A 195 -10.40 4.01 12.96
N ILE A 196 -9.86 3.70 11.78
CA ILE A 196 -9.50 4.70 10.76
C ILE A 196 -10.74 5.47 10.31
N GLN A 197 -11.85 4.80 10.05
CA GLN A 197 -13.10 5.44 9.63
C GLN A 197 -13.57 6.45 10.68
N ARG A 198 -13.60 6.06 11.95
CA ARG A 198 -14.03 6.91 13.06
C ARG A 198 -13.07 8.07 13.32
N GLU A 199 -11.77 7.82 13.36
CA GLU A 199 -10.78 8.79 13.85
C GLU A 199 -10.20 9.70 12.77
N ALA A 200 -10.10 9.21 11.53
CA ALA A 200 -9.72 10.05 10.38
C ALA A 200 -10.95 10.65 9.68
N GLY A 201 -12.15 10.12 9.95
CA GLY A 201 -13.40 10.60 9.35
C GLY A 201 -13.41 10.43 7.83
N ILE A 202 -12.81 9.35 7.33
CA ILE A 202 -12.74 8.99 5.90
C ILE A 202 -13.41 7.62 5.71
N PRO A 203 -14.21 7.40 4.66
CA PRO A 203 -14.72 6.08 4.34
C PRO A 203 -13.59 5.04 4.25
N THR A 204 -13.82 3.85 4.79
CA THR A 204 -12.87 2.73 4.66
C THR A 204 -13.49 1.58 3.90
N ALA A 205 -12.63 0.81 3.22
CA ALA A 205 -12.98 -0.50 2.68
C ALA A 205 -12.37 -1.59 3.56
N ALA A 206 -13.17 -2.59 3.93
CA ALA A 206 -12.72 -3.78 4.62
C ALA A 206 -12.38 -4.90 3.63
N VAL A 207 -11.23 -5.54 3.88
CA VAL A 207 -10.76 -6.76 3.21
C VAL A 207 -10.41 -7.82 4.25
N GLY A 208 -10.07 -9.03 3.80
CA GLY A 208 -9.46 -10.06 4.63
C GLY A 208 -10.40 -11.23 4.93
N LYS A 209 -10.26 -12.32 4.18
CA LYS A 209 -10.99 -13.60 4.37
C LYS A 209 -12.52 -13.45 4.56
N ILE A 210 -13.12 -12.46 3.91
CA ILE A 210 -14.58 -12.33 3.79
C ILE A 210 -15.01 -13.31 2.69
N VAL A 211 -15.60 -14.44 3.10
CA VAL A 211 -15.95 -15.55 2.21
C VAL A 211 -17.44 -15.88 2.21
N HIS A 212 -18.20 -15.34 3.18
CA HIS A 212 -19.64 -15.51 3.25
C HIS A 212 -20.37 -14.16 3.27
N PRO A 213 -21.53 -14.04 2.59
CA PRO A 213 -22.29 -12.78 2.54
C PRO A 213 -22.64 -12.19 3.91
N PHE A 214 -22.95 -13.03 4.90
CA PHE A 214 -23.29 -12.56 6.25
C PHE A 214 -22.13 -11.84 6.95
N GLN A 215 -20.87 -12.15 6.60
CA GLN A 215 -19.70 -11.45 7.14
C GLN A 215 -19.62 -10.03 6.58
N ALA A 216 -19.88 -9.87 5.28
CA ALA A 216 -19.92 -8.56 4.63
C ALA A 216 -21.07 -7.70 5.19
N GLU A 217 -22.27 -8.26 5.29
CA GLU A 217 -23.43 -7.58 5.87
C GLU A 217 -23.17 -7.13 7.31
N LYS A 218 -22.59 -8.02 8.13
CA LYS A 218 -22.24 -7.69 9.52
C LYS A 218 -21.28 -6.50 9.61
N LEU A 219 -20.26 -6.44 8.75
CA LEU A 219 -19.30 -5.32 8.75
C LEU A 219 -19.96 -3.98 8.40
N LEU A 220 -20.95 -3.99 7.51
CA LEU A 220 -21.74 -2.80 7.16
C LEU A 220 -22.65 -2.38 8.32
N GLN A 221 -23.39 -3.34 8.91
CA GLN A 221 -24.30 -3.08 10.03
C GLN A 221 -23.56 -2.58 11.27
N ASP A 222 -22.37 -3.11 11.54
CA ASP A 222 -21.52 -2.69 12.66
C ASP A 222 -20.80 -1.35 12.37
N ASN A 223 -21.02 -0.73 11.21
CA ASN A 223 -20.31 0.46 10.73
C ASN A 223 -18.78 0.31 10.79
N SER A 224 -18.28 -0.92 10.57
CA SER A 224 -16.86 -1.24 10.63
C SER A 224 -16.12 -0.81 9.37
N ALA A 225 -16.83 -0.69 8.25
CA ALA A 225 -16.34 -0.11 7.00
C ALA A 225 -17.53 0.39 6.17
N THR A 226 -17.27 1.32 5.25
CA THR A 226 -18.27 1.82 4.28
C THR A 226 -18.37 0.90 3.06
N LEU A 227 -17.27 0.24 2.70
CA LEU A 227 -17.15 -0.62 1.52
C LEU A 227 -16.61 -1.98 1.93
N ILE A 228 -17.01 -3.02 1.20
CA ILE A 228 -16.50 -4.39 1.40
C ILE A 228 -15.87 -4.88 0.09
N PHE A 229 -14.58 -5.22 0.14
CA PHE A 229 -13.83 -5.71 -1.02
C PHE A 229 -13.57 -7.22 -0.88
N ILE A 230 -14.13 -7.99 -1.82
CA ILE A 230 -14.06 -9.45 -1.85
C ILE A 230 -13.15 -9.88 -3.01
N GLY A 231 -12.21 -10.78 -2.73
CA GLY A 231 -11.27 -11.32 -3.72
C GLY A 231 -11.58 -12.77 -4.07
N ARG A 232 -10.87 -13.72 -3.46
CA ARG A 232 -10.90 -15.18 -3.75
C ARG A 232 -12.27 -15.87 -3.83
N ALA A 233 -13.34 -15.26 -3.34
CA ALA A 233 -14.69 -15.84 -3.36
C ALA A 233 -15.51 -15.42 -4.60
N LEU A 234 -15.01 -14.48 -5.41
CA LEU A 234 -15.53 -14.11 -6.73
C LEU A 234 -14.89 -14.98 -7.82
#